data_AF-A0A522GFS5-F1
#
_entry.id   AF-A0A522GFS5-F1
#
_cell.length_a   1.000
_cell.length_b   1.000
_cell.length_c   1.000
_cell.angle_alpha   90.00
_cell.angle_beta   90.00
_cell.angle_gamma   90.00
#
_symmetry.space_group_name_H-M   'P 1'
#
loop_
_entity.id
_entity.type
_entity.pdbx_description
1 polymer ?
#
loop_
_entity_poly.entity_id
_entity_poly.type
_entity_poly.pdbx_seq_one_letter_code
_entity_poly.pdbx_strand_id
1 'polypeptide(L)'
;MDILDKQTLNPTKPLTSRELTCLSWAAIGKTSWEVGVILNLTERTVNFHIHNACKKLQVHSRQAAITTALRAGLLPMVTDPPPSVPAKIHSPATRETHPHEL
;
A
#
# COMPACT_ATOMS: atom_id res chain seq x y z
N MET A 1 9.99 -28.43 15.40
CA MET A 1 9.63 -27.13 16.00
C MET A 1 10.96 -26.39 16.07
N ASP A 2 11.27 -25.42 15.22
CA ASP A 2 10.44 -24.39 14.62
C ASP A 2 10.79 -24.18 13.14
N ILE A 3 9.76 -23.93 12.34
CA ILE A 3 9.86 -23.63 10.92
C ILE A 3 10.54 -22.27 10.81
N LEU A 4 11.76 -22.25 10.25
CA LEU A 4 12.45 -21.03 9.86
C LEU A 4 11.54 -20.25 8.90
N ASP A 5 10.93 -19.20 9.44
CA ASP A 5 10.26 -18.15 8.69
C ASP A 5 11.25 -17.66 7.62
N LYS A 6 11.01 -18.04 6.36
CA LYS A 6 11.76 -17.56 5.20
C LYS A 6 11.38 -16.10 4.91
N GLN A 7 11.53 -15.21 5.88
CA GLN A 7 11.53 -13.78 5.63
C GLN A 7 12.92 -13.40 5.13
N THR A 8 13.08 -13.46 3.82
CA THR A 8 14.25 -12.98 3.10
C THR A 8 14.62 -11.58 3.58
N LEU A 9 15.72 -11.48 4.31
CA LEU A 9 16.39 -10.24 4.69
C LEU A 9 16.78 -9.51 3.40
N ASN A 10 15.93 -8.61 2.92
CA ASN A 10 16.26 -7.75 1.78
C ASN A 10 16.63 -6.36 2.35
N PRO A 11 17.83 -5.82 2.08
CA PRO A 11 18.25 -4.52 2.59
C PRO A 11 17.15 -3.48 2.39
N THR A 12 16.80 -2.82 3.50
CA THR A 12 15.73 -1.83 3.72
C THR A 12 15.43 -0.98 2.49
N LYS A 13 14.62 -1.48 1.55
CA LYS A 13 14.18 -0.69 0.41
C LYS A 13 13.27 0.42 0.94
N PRO A 14 13.52 1.69 0.56
CA PRO A 14 12.65 2.78 0.96
C PRO A 14 11.23 2.53 0.46
N LEU A 15 10.26 3.14 1.14
CA LEU A 15 8.89 3.13 0.66
C LEU A 15 8.84 3.82 -0.70
N THR A 16 8.11 3.22 -1.62
CA THR A 16 7.87 3.82 -2.95
C THR A 16 6.86 4.95 -2.83
N SER A 17 6.86 5.86 -3.80
CA SER A 17 5.86 6.92 -3.87
C SER A 17 4.43 6.37 -3.85
N ARG A 18 4.16 5.23 -4.51
CA ARG A 18 2.81 4.61 -4.52
C ARG A 18 2.40 4.10 -3.15
N GLU A 19 3.33 3.48 -2.42
CA GLU A 19 3.08 3.02 -1.04
C GLU A 19 2.80 4.20 -0.11
N LEU A 20 3.59 5.28 -0.21
CA LEU A 20 3.38 6.50 0.56
C LEU A 20 2.04 7.13 0.21
N THR A 21 1.69 7.30 -1.07
CA THR A 21 0.40 7.86 -1.49
C THR A 21 -0.78 7.04 -0.94
N CYS A 22 -0.72 5.70 -1.00
CA CYS A 22 -1.76 4.84 -0.43
C CYS A 22 -1.87 5.02 1.09
N LEU A 23 -0.74 5.09 1.80
CA LEU A 23 -0.73 5.34 3.24
C LEU A 23 -1.24 6.75 3.59
N SER A 24 -0.96 7.78 2.79
CA SER A 24 -1.46 9.13 3.01
C SER A 24 -2.98 9.20 2.90
N TRP A 25 -3.57 8.61 1.86
CA TRP A 25 -5.03 8.54 1.73
C TRP A 25 -5.66 7.70 2.84
N ALA A 26 -5.01 6.62 3.26
CA ALA A 26 -5.48 5.84 4.39
C ALA A 26 -5.38 6.59 5.72
N ALA A 27 -4.38 7.47 5.89
CA ALA A 27 -4.20 8.29 7.08
C ALA A 27 -5.34 9.30 7.27
N ILE A 28 -5.91 9.82 6.17
CA ILE A 28 -7.10 10.68 6.21
C ILE A 28 -8.43 9.90 6.32
N GLY A 29 -8.36 8.58 6.54
CA GLY A 29 -9.53 7.74 6.76
C GLY A 29 -10.18 7.14 5.51
N LYS A 30 -9.55 7.24 4.33
CA LYS A 30 -10.08 6.61 3.11
C LYS A 30 -9.97 5.10 3.15
N THR A 31 -11.03 4.44 2.68
CA THR A 31 -11.06 3.00 2.46
C THR A 31 -10.22 2.62 1.24
N SER A 32 -9.75 1.37 1.16
CA SER A 32 -8.97 0.89 0.01
C SER A 32 -9.70 1.07 -1.32
N TRP A 33 -11.03 0.97 -1.30
CA TRP A 33 -11.87 1.20 -2.46
C TRP A 33 -11.86 2.68 -2.88
N GLU A 34 -12.09 3.62 -1.95
CA GLU A 34 -12.02 5.06 -2.24
C GLU A 34 -10.62 5.46 -2.72
N VAL A 35 -9.56 4.95 -2.09
CA VAL A 35 -8.18 5.17 -2.54
C VAL A 35 -7.98 4.63 -3.96
N GLY A 36 -8.57 3.48 -4.27
CA GLY A 36 -8.58 2.91 -5.62
C GLY A 36 -9.23 3.85 -6.63
N VAL A 37 -10.41 4.38 -6.32
CA VAL A 37 -11.12 5.37 -7.15
C VAL A 37 -10.26 6.63 -7.36
N ILE A 38 -9.68 7.17 -6.28
CA ILE A 38 -8.86 8.39 -6.32
C ILE A 38 -7.59 8.20 -7.16
N LEU A 39 -6.95 7.03 -7.05
CA LEU A 39 -5.67 6.75 -7.73
C LEU A 39 -5.83 6.03 -9.07
N ASN A 40 -7.07 5.78 -9.51
CA ASN A 40 -7.40 4.93 -10.66
C ASN A 40 -6.75 3.54 -10.58
N LEU A 41 -6.87 2.89 -9.43
CA LEU A 41 -6.37 1.55 -9.11
C LEU A 41 -7.51 0.65 -8.62
N THR A 42 -7.31 -0.67 -8.73
CA THR A 42 -8.22 -1.62 -8.07
C THR A 42 -7.98 -1.61 -6.56
N GLU A 43 -9.01 -1.92 -5.77
CA GLU A 43 -8.89 -2.09 -4.32
C GLU A 43 -7.79 -3.12 -3.97
N ARG A 44 -7.69 -4.19 -4.75
CA ARG A 44 -6.65 -5.22 -4.61
C ARG A 44 -5.25 -4.63 -4.78
N THR A 45 -5.03 -3.77 -5.77
CA THR A 45 -3.76 -3.09 -6.00
C THR A 45 -3.40 -2.15 -4.85
N VAL A 46 -4.38 -1.42 -4.31
CA VAL A 46 -4.17 -0.58 -3.12
C VAL A 46 -3.78 -1.44 -1.91
N ASN A 47 -4.49 -2.53 -1.66
CA ASN A 47 -4.17 -3.47 -0.57
C ASN A 47 -2.78 -4.08 -0.75
N PHE A 48 -2.36 -4.37 -1.98
CA PHE A 48 -1.01 -4.84 -2.28
C PHE A 48 0.06 -3.79 -1.91
N HIS A 49 -0.15 -2.52 -2.28
CA HIS A 49 0.78 -1.44 -1.90
C HIS A 49 0.85 -1.26 -0.38
N ILE A 50 -0.30 -1.26 0.31
CA ILE A 50 -0.34 -1.16 1.78
C ILE A 50 0.38 -2.36 2.42
N HIS A 51 0.16 -3.58 1.92
CA HIS A 51 0.84 -4.77 2.44
C HIS A 51 2.37 -4.69 2.25
N ASN A 52 2.84 -4.23 1.10
CA ASN A 52 4.28 -4.03 0.88
C ASN A 52 4.85 -2.94 1.79
N ALA A 53 4.12 -1.86 2.02
CA ALA A 53 4.50 -0.83 2.97
C ALA A 53 4.61 -1.40 4.40
N CYS A 54 3.62 -2.20 4.83
CA CYS A 54 3.66 -2.91 6.11
C CYS A 54 4.90 -3.80 6.24
N LYS A 55 5.21 -4.59 5.21
CA LYS A 55 6.42 -5.44 5.19
C LYS A 55 7.70 -4.63 5.32
N LYS A 56 7.81 -3.50 4.61
CA LYS A 56 8.98 -2.62 4.65
C LYS A 56 9.14 -1.88 5.98
N LEU A 57 8.02 -1.54 6.62
CA LEU A 57 7.99 -0.91 7.94
C LEU A 57 8.04 -1.93 9.09
N GLN A 58 8.08 -3.24 8.79
CA GLN A 58 8.05 -4.34 9.76
C GLN A 58 6.86 -4.27 10.73
N VAL A 59 5.67 -4.02 10.19
CA VAL A 59 4.41 -3.97 10.96
C VAL A 59 3.35 -4.87 10.35
N HIS A 60 2.35 -5.22 11.14
CA HIS A 60 1.30 -6.18 10.74
C HIS A 60 -0.05 -5.54 10.40
N SER A 61 -0.23 -4.23 10.62
CA SER A 61 -1.51 -3.56 10.38
C SER A 61 -1.35 -2.25 9.63
N ARG A 62 -2.41 -1.87 8.91
CA ARG A 62 -2.47 -0.58 8.19
C ARG A 62 -2.29 0.60 9.14
N GLN A 63 -2.95 0.60 10.30
CA GLN A 63 -2.82 1.67 11.28
C GLN A 63 -1.42 1.75 11.87
N ALA A 64 -0.78 0.60 12.14
CA ALA A 64 0.61 0.56 12.57
C ALA A 64 1.55 1.10 11.48
N ALA A 65 1.30 0.80 10.21
CA ALA A 65 2.07 1.34 9.09
C ALA A 65 1.94 2.86 8.97
N ILE A 66 0.72 3.40 9.06
CA ILE A 66 0.47 4.84 9.07
C ILE A 66 1.22 5.51 10.24
N THR A 67 1.04 4.99 11.45
CA THR A 67 1.67 5.54 12.66
C THR A 67 3.20 5.50 12.57
N THR A 68 3.75 4.39 12.07
CA THR A 68 5.20 4.22 11.91
C THR A 68 5.76 5.16 10.85
N ALA A 69 5.06 5.31 9.72
CA ALA A 69 5.47 6.22 8.65
C ALA A 69 5.40 7.70 9.07
N LEU A 70 4.39 8.08 9.86
CA LEU A 70 4.30 9.42 10.47
C LEU A 70 5.43 9.67 11.45
N ARG A 71 5.70 8.73 12.37
CA ARG A 71 6.80 8.83 13.35
C ARG A 71 8.17 8.88 12.68
N ALA A 72 8.34 8.18 11.56
CA ALA A 72 9.57 8.20 10.78
C ALA A 72 9.71 9.44 9.88
N GLY A 73 8.75 10.37 9.87
CA GLY A 73 8.77 11.56 9.02
C GLY A 73 8.61 11.26 7.52
N LEU A 74 8.12 10.06 7.17
CA LEU A 74 7.88 9.65 5.78
C LEU A 74 6.53 10.15 5.25
N LEU A 75 5.60 10.47 6.16
CA LEU A 75 4.31 11.09 5.85
C LEU A 75 4.22 12.45 6.55
N PRO A 76 3.66 13.48 5.89
CA PRO A 76 3.42 14.77 6.54
C PRO A 76 2.29 14.62 7.58
N MET A 77 2.48 15.24 8.76
CA MET A 77 1.48 15.19 9.85
C MET A 77 0.23 16.05 9.59
N VAL A 78 0.31 16.98 8.63
CA VAL A 78 -0.82 17.73 8.08
C VAL A 78 -1.03 17.22 6.66
N THR A 79 -2.14 16.52 6.42
CA THR A 79 -2.47 16.04 5.07
C THR A 79 -3.63 16.84 4.52
N ASP A 80 -3.30 17.94 3.83
CA ASP A 80 -4.09 18.33 2.67
C ASP A 80 -4.22 17.10 1.75
N PRO A 81 -5.36 16.92 1.04
CA PRO A 81 -5.56 15.76 0.17
C PRO A 81 -4.32 15.56 -0.71
N PRO A 82 -3.65 14.39 -0.64
CA PRO A 82 -2.40 14.14 -1.35
C PRO A 82 -2.56 14.54 -2.82
N PRO A 83 -1.58 15.22 -3.45
CA PRO A 83 -1.70 15.65 -4.83
C PRO A 83 -2.13 14.45 -5.67
N SER A 84 -3.27 14.58 -6.36
CA SER A 84 -3.83 13.60 -7.27
C SER A 84 -2.79 13.31 -8.35
N VAL A 85 -1.91 12.33 -8.11
CA VAL A 85 -0.76 12.08 -8.97
C VAL A 85 -1.30 11.72 -10.36
N PRO A 86 -0.94 12.44 -11.44
CA PRO A 86 -1.43 12.12 -12.77
C PRO A 86 -0.92 10.74 -13.20
N ALA A 87 -1.79 10.05 -13.91
CA ALA A 87 -1.65 8.68 -14.35
C ALA A 87 -0.35 8.43 -15.13
N LYS A 88 0.68 7.88 -14.47
CA LYS A 88 1.49 6.85 -15.15
C LYS A 88 0.66 5.58 -15.19
N ILE A 89 -0.13 5.49 -16.27
CA ILE A 89 -0.70 4.28 -16.86
C ILE A 89 0.39 3.21 -16.92
N HIS A 90 0.41 2.33 -15.92
CA HIS A 90 0.95 1.00 -16.11
C HIS A 90 -0.25 0.07 -15.98
N SER A 91 -0.74 -0.39 -17.14
CA SER A 91 -1.83 -1.35 -17.25
C SER A 91 -1.47 -2.60 -16.45
N PRO A 92 -2.25 -3.01 -15.43
CA PRO A 92 -2.14 -4.36 -14.95
C PRO A 92 -2.86 -5.24 -15.97
N ALA A 93 -2.11 -6.15 -16.59
CA ALA A 93 -2.65 -7.21 -17.42
C ALA A 93 -3.86 -7.85 -16.71
N THR A 94 -5.02 -7.79 -17.36
CA THR A 94 -6.19 -8.57 -17.02
C THR A 94 -5.77 -10.04 -16.99
N ARG A 95 -5.58 -10.60 -15.79
CA ARG A 95 -5.58 -12.05 -15.63
C ARG A 95 -6.97 -12.41 -15.16
N GLU A 96 -7.78 -12.71 -16.16
CA GLU A 96 -9.11 -13.28 -16.05
C GLU A 96 -9.07 -14.42 -15.03
N THR A 97 -9.71 -14.24 -13.89
CA THR A 97 -10.03 -15.37 -13.01
C THR A 97 -11.18 -16.11 -13.68
N HIS A 98 -10.80 -17.18 -14.37
CA HIS A 98 -11.64 -18.27 -14.84
C HIS A 98 -12.71 -18.60 -13.78
N PRO A 99 -14.02 -18.61 -14.12
CA PRO A 99 -15.02 -19.19 -13.23
C PRO A 99 -14.73 -20.69 -13.12
N HIS A 100 -14.51 -21.15 -11.88
CA HIS A 100 -14.50 -22.58 -11.58
C HIS A 100 -15.95 -23.07 -11.70
N GLU A 101 -16.16 -24.01 -12.62
CA GLU A 101 -17.45 -24.62 -12.98
C GLU A 101 -18.25 -25.12 -11.77
N LEU A 102 -19.58 -25.02 -11.91
CA LEU A 102 -20.54 -26.08 -11.59
C LEU A 102 -21.56 -26.17 -12.74
#